data_AF-D6TNC7-F1
#
_entry.id   AF-D6TNC7-F1
#
_cell.length_a   1.000
_cell.length_b   1.000
_cell.length_c   1.000
_cell.angle_alpha   90.00
_cell.angle_beta   90.00
_cell.angle_gamma   90.00
#
_symmetry.space_group_name_H-M   'P 1'
#
loop_
_entity.id
_entity.type
_entity.pdbx_description
1 polymer ?
#
loop_
_entity_poly.entity_id
_entity_poly.type
_entity_poly.pdbx_seq_one_letter_code
_entity_poly.pdbx_strand_id
1 'polypeptide(L)'
;MNTTVRVLGAFVDTLVLNIYQTRADFQVIKGRLDGELLEELKALKEKAQDDEEPAESRFAFCGAPLLMTAKGGEGFQWILKNKLLTLAVNRSSKMQLIAQVRCSSEYLWSVRDLGKVVHEVFGFLVTIFGQRIKLQVSACDLAADVVGLHLGTLTDVKRNFVTRAQLTEERPLSEDGMIDGPDGIKQRWGRITGLPFGARNGHVSALLYNKQHEIKYKSKEKEWFYDLWRVAKDAETGEPFVGRGRGDMARRNAV
;
A
#
# COMPACT_ATOMS: atom_id res chain seq x y z
N MET A 1 0.99 -8.37 34.19
CA MET A 1 -0.22 -7.67 33.74
C MET A 1 -0.50 -8.12 32.32
N ASN A 2 -1.63 -8.77 32.05
CA ASN A 2 -2.01 -9.15 30.68
C ASN A 2 -2.41 -7.89 29.92
N THR A 3 -1.54 -7.40 29.05
CA THR A 3 -1.88 -6.34 28.11
C THR A 3 -2.77 -6.94 27.04
N THR A 4 -4.08 -6.68 27.09
CA THR A 4 -5.01 -7.13 26.05
C THR A 4 -4.66 -6.43 24.74
N VAL A 5 -4.38 -7.22 23.70
CA VAL A 5 -4.21 -6.70 22.33
C VAL A 5 -5.58 -6.29 21.79
N ARG A 6 -5.67 -5.11 21.18
CA ARG A 6 -6.93 -4.59 20.59
C ARG A 6 -6.69 -4.02 19.21
N VAL A 7 -7.69 -4.14 18.34
CA VAL A 7 -7.66 -3.59 16.97
C VAL A 7 -8.16 -2.15 17.00
N LEU A 8 -7.34 -1.21 16.52
CA LEU A 8 -7.67 0.21 16.37
C LEU A 8 -8.41 0.48 15.05
N GLY A 9 -8.15 -0.33 14.03
CA GLY A 9 -8.83 -0.24 12.74
C GLY A 9 -8.28 -1.25 11.75
N ALA A 10 -9.11 -1.69 10.81
CA ALA A 10 -8.71 -2.62 9.76
C ALA A 10 -9.32 -2.21 8.42
N PHE A 11 -8.51 -2.17 7.37
CA PHE A 11 -8.95 -1.83 6.02
C PHE A 11 -7.88 -2.19 4.97
N VAL A 12 -8.17 -1.89 3.70
CA VAL A 12 -7.20 -2.01 2.59
C VAL A 12 -6.16 -0.89 2.67
N ASP A 13 -4.87 -1.23 2.66
CA ASP A 13 -3.74 -0.28 2.73
C ASP A 13 -3.09 -0.03 1.36
N THR A 14 -3.15 -1.02 0.47
CA THR A 14 -2.75 -0.88 -0.93
C THR A 14 -3.78 -1.56 -1.82
N LEU A 15 -4.17 -0.91 -2.90
CA LEU A 15 -4.92 -1.54 -3.99
C LEU A 15 -4.22 -1.21 -5.31
N VAL A 16 -3.85 -2.24 -6.06
CA VAL A 16 -3.27 -2.12 -7.39
C VAL A 16 -4.16 -2.81 -8.40
N LEU A 17 -4.53 -2.08 -9.46
CA LEU A 17 -5.42 -2.54 -10.50
C LEU A 17 -4.69 -2.46 -11.85
N ASN A 18 -4.60 -3.60 -12.52
CA ASN A 18 -4.21 -3.70 -13.91
C ASN A 18 -5.37 -3.26 -14.81
N ILE A 19 -5.03 -2.56 -15.89
CA ILE A 19 -6.00 -1.99 -16.83
C ILE A 19 -5.77 -2.64 -18.18
N TYR A 20 -6.83 -3.27 -18.70
CA TYR A 20 -6.85 -3.93 -20.00
C TYR A 20 -7.88 -3.29 -20.90
N GLN A 21 -7.61 -3.21 -22.19
CA GLN A 21 -8.60 -2.80 -23.17
C GLN A 21 -9.50 -3.98 -23.55
N THR A 22 -10.79 -3.70 -23.79
CA THR A 22 -11.78 -4.72 -24.14
C THR A 22 -12.53 -4.43 -25.42
N ARG A 23 -13.16 -5.47 -25.96
CA ARG A 23 -14.23 -5.36 -26.96
C ARG A 23 -15.57 -5.10 -26.28
N ALA A 24 -16.63 -4.95 -27.07
CA ALA A 24 -18.00 -4.77 -26.59
C ALA A 24 -18.52 -5.97 -25.77
N ASP A 25 -17.95 -7.16 -25.97
CA ASP A 25 -18.25 -8.40 -25.24
C ASP A 25 -17.37 -8.60 -23.99
N PHE A 26 -16.61 -7.57 -23.58
CA PHE A 26 -15.66 -7.58 -22.45
C PHE A 26 -14.47 -8.53 -22.60
N GLN A 27 -14.25 -9.11 -23.78
CA GLN A 27 -13.03 -9.89 -24.04
C GLN A 27 -11.82 -8.95 -24.13
N VAL A 28 -10.74 -9.34 -23.44
CA VAL A 28 -9.49 -8.58 -23.43
C VAL A 28 -8.82 -8.68 -24.80
N ILE A 29 -8.38 -7.54 -25.32
CA ILE A 29 -7.65 -7.46 -26.59
C ILE A 29 -6.23 -6.94 -26.37
N LYS A 30 -5.40 -7.07 -27.41
CA LYS A 30 -4.10 -6.39 -27.44
C LYS A 30 -4.37 -4.88 -27.35
N GLY A 31 -4.09 -4.32 -26.19
CA GLY A 31 -4.39 -2.92 -25.94
C GLY A 31 -3.53 -2.01 -26.81
N ARG A 32 -4.08 -0.89 -27.26
CA ARG A 32 -3.33 0.15 -27.96
C ARG A 32 -3.79 1.48 -27.40
N LEU A 33 -2.84 2.30 -26.99
CA LEU A 33 -3.16 3.67 -26.60
C LEU A 33 -3.66 4.43 -27.83
N ASP A 34 -4.63 5.31 -27.59
CA ASP A 34 -5.06 6.27 -28.58
C ASP A 34 -3.87 7.15 -29.03
N GLY A 35 -3.88 7.56 -30.29
CA GLY A 35 -2.77 8.32 -30.89
C GLY A 35 -2.56 9.67 -30.19
N GLU A 36 -3.64 10.37 -29.87
CA GLU A 36 -3.57 11.68 -29.20
C GLU A 36 -3.04 11.52 -27.77
N LEU A 37 -3.55 10.51 -27.04
CA LEU A 37 -3.07 10.20 -25.70
C LEU A 37 -1.58 9.83 -25.71
N LEU A 38 -1.11 9.07 -26.70
CA LEU A 38 0.29 8.70 -26.82
C LEU A 38 1.19 9.92 -27.03
N GLU A 39 0.81 10.84 -27.91
CA GLU A 39 1.59 12.06 -28.14
C GLU A 39 1.54 13.00 -26.92
N GLU A 40 0.39 13.13 -26.26
CA GLU A 40 0.27 13.87 -24.99
C GLU A 40 1.23 13.33 -23.93
N LEU A 41 1.27 12.01 -23.73
CA LEU A 41 2.16 11.36 -22.76
C LEU A 41 3.65 11.53 -23.11
N LYS A 42 4.00 11.54 -24.41
CA LYS A 42 5.38 11.82 -24.84
C LYS A 42 5.77 13.27 -24.57
N ALA A 43 4.94 14.23 -24.94
CA ALA A 43 5.20 15.64 -24.72
C ALA A 43 5.36 15.97 -23.23
N LEU A 44 4.48 15.42 -22.37
CA LEU A 44 4.62 15.54 -20.92
C LEU A 44 5.92 14.93 -20.38
N LYS A 45 6.35 13.82 -20.96
CA LYS A 45 7.56 13.12 -20.55
C LYS A 45 8.82 13.89 -20.91
N GLU A 46 8.87 14.40 -22.14
CA GLU A 46 9.94 15.25 -22.66
C GLU A 46 10.06 16.50 -21.80
N LYS A 47 8.95 17.21 -21.57
CA LYS A 47 8.92 18.35 -20.66
C LYS A 47 9.47 18.03 -19.27
N ALA A 48 9.03 16.93 -18.66
CA ALA A 48 9.52 16.54 -17.33
C ALA A 48 11.01 16.16 -17.30
N GLN A 49 11.58 15.77 -18.44
CA GLN A 49 13.00 15.47 -18.58
C GLN A 49 13.83 16.74 -18.80
N ASP A 50 13.33 17.65 -19.62
CA ASP A 50 14.00 18.91 -19.95
C ASP A 50 14.03 19.86 -18.74
N ASP A 51 12.91 19.97 -18.02
CA ASP A 51 12.79 20.84 -16.85
C ASP A 51 13.41 20.22 -15.57
N GLU A 52 13.81 18.95 -15.62
CA GLU A 52 14.18 18.11 -14.46
C GLU A 52 13.14 18.07 -13.32
N GLU A 53 11.92 18.53 -13.57
CA GLU A 53 10.81 18.61 -12.63
C GLU A 53 9.59 17.81 -13.12
N PRO A 54 8.72 17.33 -12.22
CA PRO A 54 7.49 16.67 -12.63
C PRO A 54 6.57 17.60 -13.44
N ALA A 55 6.18 17.19 -14.65
CA ALA A 55 5.29 17.99 -15.51
C ALA A 55 3.81 17.74 -15.16
N GLU A 56 3.04 18.82 -15.00
CA GLU A 56 1.61 18.73 -14.72
C GLU A 56 0.82 18.23 -15.95
N SER A 57 -0.08 17.27 -15.73
CA SER A 57 -0.99 16.76 -16.76
C SER A 57 -2.41 17.25 -16.53
N ARG A 58 -3.26 17.18 -17.56
CA ARG A 58 -4.71 17.46 -17.42
C ARG A 58 -5.46 16.40 -16.62
N PHE A 59 -4.85 15.26 -16.33
CA PHE A 59 -5.50 14.16 -15.63
C PHE A 59 -5.56 14.45 -14.14
N ALA A 60 -6.72 14.90 -13.66
CA ALA A 60 -6.92 15.20 -12.25
C ALA A 60 -7.67 14.08 -11.52
N PHE A 61 -7.18 13.72 -10.33
CA PHE A 61 -7.83 12.76 -9.44
C PHE A 61 -8.02 13.39 -8.06
N CYS A 62 -9.25 13.35 -7.54
CA CYS A 62 -9.65 14.02 -6.28
C CYS A 62 -9.24 15.50 -6.24
N GLY A 63 -9.45 16.22 -7.34
CA GLY A 63 -9.22 17.68 -7.43
C GLY A 63 -7.75 18.09 -7.62
N ALA A 64 -6.81 17.16 -7.73
CA ALA A 64 -5.39 17.46 -7.95
C ALA A 64 -4.88 16.79 -9.25
N PRO A 65 -4.10 17.50 -10.07
CA PRO A 65 -3.50 16.94 -11.28
C PRO A 65 -2.49 15.83 -10.93
N LEU A 66 -2.41 14.83 -11.78
CA LEU A 66 -1.32 13.86 -11.77
C LEU A 66 -0.09 14.50 -12.43
N LEU A 67 1.07 14.35 -11.80
CA LEU A 67 2.34 14.87 -12.30
C LEU A 67 3.13 13.75 -12.98
N MET A 68 3.55 13.98 -14.23
CA MET A 68 4.43 13.11 -14.99
C MET A 68 5.84 13.13 -14.41
N THR A 69 6.43 11.96 -14.18
CA THR A 69 7.83 11.88 -13.72
C THR A 69 8.80 11.78 -14.89
N ALA A 70 10.00 12.37 -14.74
CA ALA A 70 11.10 12.29 -15.72
C ALA A 70 11.55 10.84 -16.02
N LYS A 71 11.43 9.93 -15.05
CA LYS A 71 11.83 8.51 -15.19
C LYS A 71 10.64 7.56 -15.22
N GLY A 72 10.78 6.46 -15.94
CA GLY A 72 9.79 5.37 -15.97
C GLY A 72 9.95 4.45 -14.76
N GLY A 73 9.20 3.34 -14.76
CA GLY A 73 9.26 2.29 -13.74
C GLY A 73 9.29 0.89 -14.35
N GLU A 74 9.09 -0.14 -13.52
CA GLU A 74 9.12 -1.56 -13.87
C GLU A 74 8.21 -1.91 -15.08
N GLY A 75 8.75 -1.84 -16.30
CA GLY A 75 8.00 -2.12 -17.53
C GLY A 75 7.00 -1.03 -17.97
N PHE A 76 6.98 0.13 -17.29
CA PHE A 76 6.10 1.25 -17.62
C PHE A 76 6.92 2.48 -18.03
N GLN A 77 6.55 3.07 -19.16
CA GLN A 77 7.29 4.18 -19.75
C GLN A 77 6.88 5.53 -19.14
N TRP A 78 5.58 5.69 -18.87
CA TRP A 78 5.01 6.92 -18.34
C TRP A 78 4.43 6.66 -16.96
N ILE A 79 4.86 7.45 -15.98
CA ILE A 79 4.37 7.37 -14.61
C ILE A 79 3.83 8.74 -14.26
N LEU A 80 2.54 8.80 -13.97
CA LEU A 80 1.86 10.00 -13.51
C LEU A 80 1.39 9.77 -12.08
N LYS A 81 1.63 10.70 -11.17
CA LYS A 81 1.24 10.52 -9.77
C LYS A 81 0.83 11.82 -9.09
N ASN A 82 -0.06 11.69 -8.13
CA ASN A 82 -0.28 12.67 -7.08
C ASN A 82 -0.18 11.96 -5.73
N LYS A 83 -0.57 12.62 -4.64
CA LYS A 83 -0.53 12.06 -3.27
C LYS A 83 -1.41 10.81 -3.09
N LEU A 84 -2.48 10.72 -3.86
CA LEU A 84 -3.57 9.75 -3.67
C LEU A 84 -3.50 8.57 -4.63
N LEU A 85 -2.92 8.78 -5.82
CA LEU A 85 -2.96 7.81 -6.90
C LEU A 85 -1.67 7.88 -7.75
N THR A 86 -1.20 6.71 -8.16
CA THR A 86 -0.14 6.56 -9.17
C THR A 86 -0.69 5.78 -10.35
N LEU A 87 -0.61 6.37 -11.55
CA LEU A 87 -0.96 5.76 -12.82
C LEU A 87 0.32 5.48 -13.62
N ALA A 88 0.56 4.21 -13.90
CA ALA A 88 1.68 3.75 -14.71
C ALA A 88 1.15 3.27 -16.07
N VAL A 89 1.60 3.88 -17.16
CA VAL A 89 1.12 3.61 -18.52
C VAL A 89 2.23 2.97 -19.36
N ASN A 90 1.85 1.97 -20.13
CA ASN A 90 2.75 1.21 -21.00
C ASN A 90 2.51 1.59 -22.46
N ARG A 91 3.58 1.59 -23.27
CA ARG A 91 3.55 1.86 -24.73
C ARG A 91 2.75 0.82 -25.51
N SER A 92 2.52 -0.35 -24.90
CA SER A 92 1.91 -1.52 -25.50
C SER A 92 2.62 -2.01 -26.77
N SER A 93 3.33 -3.13 -26.63
CA SER A 93 3.79 -3.88 -27.81
C SER A 93 3.83 -5.38 -27.58
N LYS A 94 4.10 -5.82 -26.34
CA LYS A 94 4.20 -7.25 -25.97
C LYS A 94 3.18 -7.75 -24.95
N MET A 95 2.57 -6.88 -24.15
CA MET A 95 1.57 -7.26 -23.13
C MET A 95 0.18 -6.69 -23.48
N GLN A 96 -0.88 -7.40 -23.08
CA GLN A 96 -2.27 -6.91 -23.18
C GLN A 96 -2.56 -5.77 -22.18
N LEU A 97 -1.69 -5.59 -21.19
CA LEU A 97 -1.77 -4.56 -20.15
C LEU A 97 -1.40 -3.19 -20.73
N ILE A 98 -2.33 -2.23 -20.65
CA ILE A 98 -2.10 -0.85 -21.13
C ILE A 98 -1.63 0.08 -20.02
N ALA A 99 -2.09 -0.16 -18.79
CA ALA A 99 -1.73 0.64 -17.64
C ALA A 99 -1.96 -0.13 -16.33
N GLN A 100 -1.43 0.41 -15.24
CA GLN A 100 -1.69 -0.03 -13.89
C GLN A 100 -1.92 1.20 -13.02
N VAL A 101 -2.90 1.12 -12.12
CA VAL A 101 -3.15 2.15 -11.12
C VAL A 101 -2.89 1.60 -9.73
N ARG A 102 -2.23 2.39 -8.89
CA ARG A 102 -2.00 2.12 -7.48
C ARG A 102 -2.64 3.22 -6.63
N CYS A 103 -3.55 2.82 -5.75
CA CYS A 103 -4.15 3.68 -4.75
C CYS A 103 -3.22 3.79 -3.53
N SER A 104 -3.03 5.00 -3.00
CA SER A 104 -2.28 5.19 -1.75
C SER A 104 -3.13 4.81 -0.54
N SER A 105 -2.48 4.44 0.56
CA SER A 105 -3.18 4.17 1.82
C SER A 105 -3.97 5.39 2.32
N GLU A 106 -3.46 6.61 2.09
CA GLU A 106 -4.17 7.83 2.47
C GLU A 106 -5.52 7.97 1.74
N TYR A 107 -5.54 7.73 0.43
CA TYR A 107 -6.79 7.74 -0.32
C TYR A 107 -7.75 6.65 0.18
N LEU A 108 -7.26 5.41 0.31
CA LEU A 108 -8.08 4.28 0.75
C LEU A 108 -8.69 4.52 2.14
N TRP A 109 -7.87 5.00 3.10
CA TRP A 109 -8.28 5.22 4.48
C TRP A 109 -9.10 6.50 4.68
N SER A 110 -9.08 7.44 3.73
CA SER A 110 -9.95 8.63 3.75
C SER A 110 -11.36 8.33 3.21
N VAL A 111 -11.49 7.43 2.23
CA VAL A 111 -12.80 7.03 1.68
C VAL A 111 -13.48 5.95 2.52
N ARG A 112 -12.72 4.95 3.01
CA ARG A 112 -13.22 3.82 3.84
C ARG A 112 -14.34 2.97 3.24
N ASP A 113 -14.50 3.01 1.93
CA ASP A 113 -15.46 2.21 1.20
C ASP A 113 -14.79 1.70 -0.08
N LEU A 114 -14.56 0.40 -0.16
CA LEU A 114 -13.87 -0.21 -1.30
C LEU A 114 -14.71 -0.14 -2.58
N GLY A 115 -16.03 -0.22 -2.48
CA GLY A 115 -16.93 -0.10 -3.63
C GLY A 115 -16.86 1.29 -4.23
N LYS A 116 -16.92 2.32 -3.37
CA LYS A 116 -16.75 3.72 -3.80
C LYS A 116 -15.37 3.98 -4.38
N VAL A 117 -14.30 3.48 -3.75
CA VAL A 117 -12.93 3.58 -4.26
C VAL A 117 -12.83 3.01 -5.68
N VAL A 118 -13.33 1.78 -5.89
CA VAL A 118 -13.28 1.13 -7.21
C VAL A 118 -14.11 1.89 -8.23
N HIS A 119 -15.28 2.41 -7.85
CA HIS A 119 -16.13 3.21 -8.73
C HIS A 119 -15.47 4.53 -9.16
N GLU A 120 -14.91 5.29 -8.22
CA GLU A 120 -14.23 6.57 -8.50
C GLU A 120 -12.99 6.37 -9.37
N VAL A 121 -12.18 5.34 -9.05
CA VAL A 121 -10.99 5.00 -9.85
C VAL A 121 -11.40 4.53 -11.24
N PHE A 122 -12.43 3.69 -11.38
CA PHE A 122 -12.93 3.27 -12.69
C PHE A 122 -13.44 4.46 -13.51
N GLY A 123 -14.24 5.34 -12.91
CA GLY A 123 -14.74 6.55 -13.56
C GLY A 123 -13.61 7.43 -14.07
N PHE A 124 -12.59 7.68 -13.24
CA PHE A 124 -11.39 8.40 -13.63
C PHE A 124 -10.67 7.74 -14.81
N LEU A 125 -10.44 6.43 -14.76
CA LEU A 125 -9.75 5.70 -15.83
C LEU A 125 -10.53 5.70 -17.15
N VAL A 126 -11.87 5.68 -17.10
CA VAL A 126 -12.71 5.80 -18.29
C VAL A 126 -12.51 7.15 -18.98
N THR A 127 -12.25 8.24 -18.25
CA THR A 127 -11.95 9.55 -18.88
C THR A 127 -10.62 9.57 -19.63
N ILE A 128 -9.72 8.62 -19.36
CA ILE A 128 -8.39 8.53 -20.00
C ILE A 128 -8.40 7.50 -21.12
N PHE A 129 -8.91 6.30 -20.86
CA PHE A 129 -8.81 5.14 -21.74
C PHE A 129 -10.12 4.79 -22.47
N GLY A 130 -11.20 5.53 -22.19
CA GLY A 130 -12.54 5.27 -22.71
C GLY A 130 -13.28 4.17 -21.94
N GLN A 131 -14.52 3.89 -22.37
CA GLN A 131 -15.44 3.00 -21.65
C GLN A 131 -15.10 1.50 -21.75
N ARG A 132 -14.25 1.12 -22.71
CA ARG A 132 -13.95 -0.28 -23.01
C ARG A 132 -12.67 -0.74 -22.31
N ILE A 133 -12.73 -0.71 -20.98
CA ILE A 133 -11.66 -1.18 -20.12
C ILE A 133 -12.16 -2.25 -19.14
N LYS A 134 -11.26 -3.15 -18.77
CA LYS A 134 -11.43 -4.12 -17.70
C LYS A 134 -10.34 -3.89 -16.65
N LEU A 135 -10.77 -3.85 -15.39
CA LEU A 135 -9.87 -3.80 -14.25
C LEU A 135 -9.64 -5.20 -13.70
N GLN A 136 -8.40 -5.51 -13.35
CA GLN A 136 -8.03 -6.74 -12.65
C GLN A 136 -7.19 -6.37 -11.44
N VAL A 137 -7.54 -6.89 -10.26
CA VAL A 137 -6.69 -6.74 -9.07
C VAL A 137 -5.36 -7.45 -9.32
N SER A 138 -4.25 -6.70 -9.20
CA SER A 138 -2.89 -7.25 -9.29
C SER A 138 -2.22 -7.38 -7.92
N ALA A 139 -2.59 -6.50 -6.97
CA ALA A 139 -2.18 -6.59 -5.58
C ALA A 139 -3.23 -5.92 -4.67
N CYS A 140 -3.42 -6.48 -3.48
CA CYS A 140 -4.30 -5.94 -2.45
C CYS A 140 -3.69 -6.25 -1.08
N ASP A 141 -3.32 -5.20 -0.34
CA ASP A 141 -2.78 -5.33 1.01
C ASP A 141 -3.89 -5.01 2.02
N LEU A 142 -4.17 -5.95 2.92
CA LEU A 142 -5.03 -5.72 4.08
C LEU A 142 -4.16 -5.34 5.28
N ALA A 143 -4.56 -4.30 6.01
CA ALA A 143 -3.86 -3.87 7.22
C ALA A 143 -4.82 -3.77 8.40
N ALA A 144 -4.34 -4.23 9.55
CA ALA A 144 -4.97 -4.02 10.85
C ALA A 144 -3.97 -3.30 11.76
N ASP A 145 -4.36 -2.12 12.24
CA ASP A 145 -3.62 -1.39 13.25
C ASP A 145 -4.04 -1.89 14.62
N VAL A 146 -3.07 -2.24 15.47
CA VAL A 146 -3.31 -2.81 16.80
C VAL A 146 -2.58 -2.04 17.90
N VAL A 147 -3.16 -2.07 19.11
CA VAL A 147 -2.54 -1.58 20.35
C VAL A 147 -2.39 -2.72 21.35
N GLY A 148 -1.45 -2.58 22.29
CA GLY A 148 -1.18 -3.58 23.32
C GLY A 148 -0.16 -4.66 22.91
N LEU A 149 0.30 -4.65 21.65
CA LEU A 149 1.38 -5.51 21.17
C LEU A 149 2.70 -4.72 21.06
N HIS A 150 3.68 -5.07 21.89
CA HIS A 150 4.98 -4.40 21.91
C HIS A 150 6.08 -5.29 21.32
N LEU A 151 6.43 -5.08 20.04
CA LEU A 151 7.44 -5.90 19.36
C LEU A 151 8.82 -5.88 20.05
N GLY A 152 9.21 -4.75 20.64
CA GLY A 152 10.51 -4.59 21.28
C GLY A 152 10.71 -5.43 22.55
N THR A 153 9.64 -6.00 23.11
CA THR A 153 9.70 -6.85 24.30
C THR A 153 9.50 -8.33 23.99
N LEU A 154 9.34 -8.70 22.70
CA LEU A 154 9.17 -10.09 22.30
C LEU A 154 10.50 -10.83 22.45
N THR A 155 10.50 -11.86 23.29
CA THR A 155 11.55 -12.88 23.36
C THR A 155 11.09 -14.12 22.58
N ASP A 156 12.04 -14.99 22.21
CA ASP A 156 11.75 -16.28 21.59
C ASP A 156 10.77 -16.23 20.41
N VAL A 157 10.95 -15.24 19.52
CA VAL A 157 10.04 -14.95 18.39
C VAL A 157 9.71 -16.22 17.59
N LYS A 158 10.69 -17.07 17.29
CA LYS A 158 10.44 -18.31 16.52
C LYS A 158 9.56 -19.33 17.24
N ARG A 159 9.44 -19.28 18.57
CA ARG A 159 8.53 -20.14 19.35
C ARG A 159 7.13 -19.55 19.47
N ASN A 160 7.01 -18.23 19.35
CA ASN A 160 5.76 -17.50 19.56
C ASN A 160 4.96 -17.27 18.27
N PHE A 161 5.53 -17.56 17.11
CA PHE A 161 4.89 -17.41 15.81
C PHE A 161 4.98 -18.72 15.03
N VAL A 162 3.84 -19.16 14.50
CA VAL A 162 3.73 -20.35 13.66
C VAL A 162 3.56 -19.91 12.21
N THR A 163 4.24 -20.60 11.30
CA THR A 163 4.13 -20.37 9.85
C THR A 163 3.64 -21.61 9.15
N ARG A 164 3.01 -21.46 7.98
CA ARG A 164 2.74 -22.63 7.12
C ARG A 164 4.07 -23.24 6.70
N ALA A 165 4.15 -24.57 6.68
CA ALA A 165 5.31 -25.29 6.17
C ALA A 165 5.68 -24.75 4.78
N GLN A 166 6.89 -24.22 4.66
CA GLN A 166 7.47 -23.84 3.39
C GLN A 166 8.26 -25.05 2.86
N LEU A 167 8.08 -25.38 1.58
CA LEU A 167 8.98 -26.33 0.89
C LEU A 167 10.34 -25.66 0.77
N THR A 168 11.21 -25.90 1.74
CA THR A 168 12.61 -25.47 1.72
C THR A 168 13.50 -26.70 1.69
N GLU A 169 14.58 -26.68 0.91
CA GLU A 169 15.63 -27.71 0.97
C GLU A 169 16.51 -27.57 2.24
N GLU A 170 16.32 -26.49 2.99
CA GLU A 170 16.98 -26.27 4.28
C GLU A 170 16.47 -27.28 5.32
N ARG A 171 17.41 -27.95 6.00
CA ARG A 171 17.05 -28.85 7.10
C ARG A 171 16.35 -28.04 8.21
N PRO A 172 15.18 -28.50 8.69
CA PRO A 172 14.50 -27.85 9.79
C PRO A 172 15.42 -27.79 11.02
N LEU A 173 15.42 -26.62 11.69
CA LEU A 173 16.26 -26.36 12.86
C LEU A 173 15.72 -27.02 14.14
N SER A 174 14.50 -27.58 14.09
CA SER A 174 13.81 -28.26 15.17
C SER A 174 13.59 -29.75 14.87
N GLU A 175 13.55 -30.57 15.93
CA GLU A 175 13.40 -32.03 15.86
C GLU A 175 12.06 -32.49 15.25
N ASP A 176 11.07 -31.60 15.17
CA ASP A 176 9.73 -31.85 14.62
C ASP A 176 9.60 -31.56 13.11
N GLY A 177 10.66 -31.06 12.46
CA GLY A 177 10.69 -30.91 11.02
C GLY A 177 10.07 -29.63 10.46
N MET A 178 9.65 -28.67 11.30
CA MET A 178 8.99 -27.43 10.89
C MET A 178 9.94 -26.24 10.89
N ILE A 179 9.90 -25.42 9.84
CA ILE A 179 10.48 -24.06 9.88
C ILE A 179 9.40 -23.14 10.43
N ASP A 180 9.43 -22.94 11.75
CA ASP A 180 8.49 -22.07 12.47
C ASP A 180 9.01 -20.64 12.61
N GLY A 181 8.14 -19.68 12.33
CA GLY A 181 8.33 -18.26 12.62
C GLY A 181 8.58 -17.37 11.39
N PRO A 182 8.82 -16.07 11.59
CA PRO A 182 9.01 -15.12 10.49
C PRO A 182 10.26 -15.43 9.66
N ASP A 183 10.23 -15.11 8.37
CA ASP A 183 11.35 -15.34 7.44
C ASP A 183 12.60 -14.52 7.83
N GLY A 184 12.42 -13.50 8.67
CA GLY A 184 13.51 -12.74 9.26
C GLY A 184 13.03 -11.90 10.45
N ILE A 185 13.99 -11.31 11.17
CA ILE A 185 13.69 -10.39 12.28
C ILE A 185 14.33 -9.05 11.96
N LYS A 186 13.52 -8.06 11.61
CA LYS A 186 14.01 -6.71 11.33
C LYS A 186 14.28 -6.00 12.65
N GLN A 187 15.54 -5.62 12.87
CA GLN A 187 15.95 -4.92 14.10
C GLN A 187 16.50 -3.53 13.80
N ARG A 188 16.34 -2.63 14.77
CA ARG A 188 17.04 -1.34 14.82
C ARG A 188 17.43 -1.04 16.26
N TRP A 189 18.71 -0.76 16.49
CA TRP A 189 19.25 -0.49 17.83
C TRP A 189 18.90 -1.59 18.85
N GLY A 190 19.02 -2.86 18.45
CA GLY A 190 18.70 -4.02 19.29
C GLY A 190 17.21 -4.25 19.57
N ARG A 191 16.31 -3.46 18.99
CA ARG A 191 14.86 -3.63 19.13
C ARG A 191 14.24 -4.20 17.86
N ILE A 192 13.31 -5.14 18.02
CA ILE A 192 12.53 -5.68 16.92
C ILE A 192 11.58 -4.60 16.40
N THR A 193 11.62 -4.37 15.09
CA THR A 193 10.81 -3.37 14.38
C THR A 193 9.89 -3.98 13.34
N GLY A 194 10.13 -5.23 12.93
CA GLY A 194 9.17 -5.97 12.11
C GLY A 194 9.56 -7.42 11.85
N LEU A 195 8.56 -8.22 11.53
CA LEU A 195 8.58 -9.66 11.33
C LEU A 195 7.87 -9.94 9.99
N PRO A 196 8.61 -10.09 8.88
CA PRO A 196 8.04 -10.54 7.60
C PRO A 196 7.69 -12.02 7.63
N PHE A 197 6.62 -12.38 6.91
CA PHE A 197 6.17 -13.74 6.70
C PHE A 197 5.80 -13.94 5.22
N GLY A 198 6.28 -15.03 4.61
CA GLY A 198 6.15 -15.28 3.18
C GLY A 198 7.17 -14.51 2.33
N ALA A 199 7.55 -15.12 1.20
CA ALA A 199 8.44 -14.51 0.22
C ALA A 199 7.86 -13.19 -0.32
N ARG A 200 8.73 -12.20 -0.53
CA ARG A 200 8.35 -10.85 -1.02
C ARG A 200 7.60 -10.87 -2.37
N ASN A 201 7.87 -11.86 -3.21
CA ASN A 201 7.21 -12.04 -4.52
C ASN A 201 6.19 -13.19 -4.51
N GLY A 202 5.86 -13.72 -3.32
CA GLY A 202 4.83 -14.74 -3.18
C GLY A 202 3.44 -14.18 -3.40
N HIS A 203 2.49 -15.04 -3.74
CA HIS A 203 1.07 -14.65 -3.90
C HIS A 203 0.44 -14.12 -2.60
N VAL A 204 0.99 -14.51 -1.46
CA VAL A 204 0.58 -14.05 -0.13
C VAL A 204 1.83 -13.83 0.71
N SER A 205 1.93 -12.66 1.32
CA SER A 205 2.91 -12.34 2.34
C SER A 205 2.26 -11.48 3.41
N ALA A 206 2.88 -11.40 4.59
CA ALA A 206 2.42 -10.57 5.69
C ALA A 206 3.62 -9.89 6.35
N LEU A 207 3.37 -8.73 6.96
CA LEU A 207 4.36 -8.00 7.72
C LEU A 207 3.75 -7.49 9.01
N LEU A 208 4.23 -8.00 10.13
CA LEU A 208 3.99 -7.39 11.43
C LEU A 208 5.09 -6.37 11.68
N TYR A 209 4.77 -5.11 11.96
CA TYR A 209 5.80 -4.08 12.18
C TYR A 209 5.35 -2.98 13.13
N ASN A 210 6.32 -2.26 13.69
CA ASN A 210 6.06 -1.10 14.51
C ASN A 210 5.77 0.12 13.62
N LYS A 211 4.48 0.40 13.41
CA LYS A 211 4.02 1.52 12.55
C LYS A 211 4.37 2.89 13.11
N GLN A 212 4.34 3.09 14.42
CA GLN A 212 4.80 4.35 15.04
C GLN A 212 6.27 4.64 14.71
N HIS A 213 7.10 3.59 14.76
CA HIS A 213 8.50 3.69 14.37
C HIS A 213 8.66 3.95 12.85
N GLU A 214 7.84 3.32 11.99
CA GLU A 214 7.84 3.60 10.55
C GLU A 214 7.47 5.06 10.25
N ILE A 215 6.39 5.58 10.82
CA ILE A 215 5.96 6.98 10.65
C ILE A 215 7.07 7.94 11.11
N LYS A 216 7.63 7.70 12.30
CA LYS A 216 8.64 8.61 12.89
C LYS A 216 9.91 8.72 12.04
N TYR A 217 10.34 7.65 11.39
CA TYR A 217 11.68 7.57 10.79
C TYR A 217 11.71 7.37 9.27
N LYS A 218 10.60 6.98 8.64
CA LYS A 218 10.56 6.65 7.21
C LYS A 218 9.41 7.32 6.46
N SER A 219 8.24 7.42 7.07
CA SER A 219 7.02 7.90 6.40
C SER A 219 6.31 8.96 7.23
N LYS A 220 6.94 10.12 7.40
CA LYS A 220 6.37 11.24 8.17
C LYS A 220 5.06 11.75 7.58
N GLU A 221 4.91 11.65 6.27
CA GLU A 221 3.68 11.97 5.55
C GLU A 221 2.46 11.15 5.99
N LYS A 222 2.68 10.04 6.71
CA LYS A 222 1.64 9.17 7.27
C LYS A 222 1.23 9.53 8.71
N GLU A 223 1.62 10.70 9.21
CA GLU A 223 1.21 11.17 10.56
C GLU A 223 -0.32 11.23 10.75
N TRP A 224 -1.10 11.34 9.67
CA TRP A 224 -2.57 11.27 9.71
C TRP A 224 -3.13 9.97 10.30
N PHE A 225 -2.35 8.87 10.34
CA PHE A 225 -2.78 7.66 11.08
C PHE A 225 -3.00 7.92 12.57
N TYR A 226 -2.23 8.84 13.18
CA TYR A 226 -2.45 9.20 14.58
C TYR A 226 -3.84 9.79 14.80
N ASP A 227 -4.36 10.54 13.83
CA ASP A 227 -5.70 11.13 13.92
C ASP A 227 -6.76 10.02 13.89
N LEU A 228 -6.58 9.03 13.02
CA LEU A 228 -7.45 7.86 12.93
C LEU A 228 -7.44 7.01 14.20
N TRP A 229 -6.27 6.79 14.80
CA TRP A 229 -6.16 6.02 16.03
C TRP A 229 -6.77 6.74 17.24
N ARG A 230 -6.78 8.08 17.26
CA ARG A 230 -7.40 8.86 18.35
C ARG A 230 -8.92 8.74 18.40
N VAL A 231 -9.55 8.55 17.23
CA VAL A 231 -11.02 8.41 17.12
C VAL A 231 -11.46 6.94 17.07
N ALA A 232 -10.50 6.01 17.07
CA ALA A 232 -10.77 4.58 17.07
C ALA A 232 -11.61 4.20 18.29
N LYS A 233 -12.63 3.39 18.01
CA LYS A 233 -13.52 2.82 19.00
C LYS A 233 -13.29 1.33 19.05
N ASP A 234 -13.44 0.77 20.24
CA ASP A 234 -13.44 -0.65 20.47
C ASP A 234 -14.59 -1.28 19.68
N ALA A 235 -14.28 -2.28 18.85
CA ALA A 235 -15.24 -2.84 17.90
C ALA A 235 -16.37 -3.61 18.60
N GLU A 236 -16.12 -4.15 19.80
CA GLU A 236 -17.10 -4.91 20.57
C GLU A 236 -17.99 -3.99 21.40
N THR A 237 -17.41 -2.93 21.98
CA THR A 237 -18.11 -2.06 22.94
C THR A 237 -18.55 -0.72 22.35
N GLY A 238 -18.01 -0.30 21.20
CA GLY A 238 -18.28 1.00 20.59
C GLY A 238 -17.69 2.20 21.34
N GLU A 239 -17.00 1.95 22.45
CA GLU A 239 -16.40 2.98 23.30
C GLU A 239 -15.04 3.43 22.75
N PRO A 240 -14.66 4.71 22.89
CA PRO A 240 -13.32 5.17 22.53
C PRO A 240 -12.25 4.40 23.30
N PHE A 241 -11.10 4.15 22.67
CA PHE A 241 -9.95 3.63 23.41
C PHE A 241 -9.44 4.69 24.40
N VAL A 242 -9.89 4.62 25.66
CA VAL A 242 -9.39 5.48 26.74
C VAL A 242 -7.98 5.01 27.09
N GLY A 243 -6.98 5.60 26.43
CA GLY A 243 -5.61 5.48 26.87
C GLY A 243 -5.49 6.06 28.29
N ARG A 244 -5.20 5.24 29.30
CA ARG A 244 -4.58 5.73 30.54
C ARG A 244 -3.20 6.27 30.18
N GLY A 245 -3.12 7.47 29.62
CA GLY A 245 -1.89 7.89 28.96
C GLY A 245 -1.89 9.27 28.34
N ARG A 246 -2.54 10.26 28.96
CA ARG A 246 -2.27 11.69 28.69
C ARG A 246 -2.17 12.56 29.96
N GLY A 247 -2.05 11.95 31.14
CA GLY A 247 -1.79 12.67 32.39
C GLY A 247 -0.31 12.96 32.66
N ASP A 248 0.61 12.09 32.20
CA ASP A 248 1.99 12.08 32.72
C ASP A 248 3.08 12.59 31.75
N MET A 249 2.76 12.84 30.48
CA MET A 249 3.78 13.36 29.54
C MET A 249 3.91 14.89 29.55
N ALA A 250 2.92 15.61 30.09
CA ALA A 250 2.95 17.08 30.19
C ALA A 250 3.67 17.62 31.44
N ARG A 251 4.07 16.75 32.39
CA ARG A 251 4.71 17.18 33.66
C ARG A 251 6.22 16.94 33.73
N ARG A 252 6.86 16.47 32.66
CA ARG A 252 8.32 16.18 32.67
C ARG A 252 9.20 17.16 31.89
N ASN A 253 8.64 18.24 31.34
CA ASN A 253 9.39 19.35 30.73
C ASN A 253 9.14 20.69 31.45
N ALA A 254 8.75 20.64 32.72
CA ALA A 254 8.63 21.82 33.58
C ALA A 254 9.28 21.53 34.93
N VAL A 255 10.58 21.25 34.92
CA VAL A 255 11.55 21.59 35.97
C VAL A 255 12.87 21.88 35.27
#